data_AF-A0A9D8TLY6-F1
#
_entry.id   AF-A0A9D8TLY6-F1
#
_cell.length_a   1.000
_cell.length_b   1.000
_cell.length_c   1.000
_cell.angle_alpha   90.00
_cell.angle_beta   90.00
_cell.angle_gamma   90.00
#
_symmetry.space_group_name_H-M   'P 1'
#
loop_
_entity.id
_entity.type
_entity.pdbx_description
1 polymer ?
#
loop_
_entity_poly.entity_id
_entity_poly.type
_entity_poly.pdbx_seq_one_letter_code
_entity_poly.pdbx_strand_id
1 'polypeptide(L)'
;MMYIIGFIIILLVVYVFLSAKQEISTLKGRIDVLESKMSMLEKAKDCEGNNYTSRKVKSKDESKPFKEDYSLNKSQNKEVHPLEKKVNKENVNISDETLKKEVGIDANSSQLKVGCVSDEKLVDANATFLYAKQFDKGELKICDKSDAFYKLQIVSDDEAKFEFCGDLSRAMNNFNAVFDDVIDYSGSSSTATKCNMVEKGEAKRISDSKWKVTKKAKIKFL
;
A
#
# COMPACT_ATOMS: atom_id res chain seq x y z
N MET A 1 51.49 7.23 -31.67
CA MET A 1 50.04 7.42 -31.89
C MET A 1 49.29 6.09 -32.07
N MET A 2 49.76 5.15 -32.90
CA MET A 2 49.11 3.82 -33.07
C MET A 2 48.90 3.02 -31.77
N TYR A 3 49.86 3.03 -30.83
CA TYR A 3 49.74 2.29 -29.57
C TYR A 3 48.60 2.78 -28.65
N ILE A 4 48.28 4.08 -28.71
CA ILE A 4 47.22 4.67 -27.89
C ILE A 4 45.84 4.21 -28.39
N ILE A 5 45.66 4.16 -29.71
CA ILE A 5 44.41 3.68 -30.33
C ILE A 5 44.19 2.20 -30.00
N GLY A 6 45.23 1.37 -30.09
CA GLY A 6 45.15 -0.05 -29.71
C GLY A 6 44.75 -0.25 -28.25
N PHE A 7 45.31 0.54 -27.32
CA PHE A 7 44.97 0.47 -25.91
C PHE A 7 43.51 0.86 -25.62
N ILE A 8 42.98 1.88 -26.29
CA ILE A 8 41.58 2.30 -26.16
C ILE A 8 40.63 1.19 -26.64
N ILE A 9 40.94 0.52 -27.75
CA ILE A 9 40.12 -0.59 -28.26
C ILE A 9 40.09 -1.74 -27.26
N ILE A 10 41.23 -2.10 -26.66
CA ILE A 10 41.30 -3.15 -25.64
C ILE A 10 40.44 -2.79 -24.42
N LEU A 11 40.52 -1.54 -23.96
CA LEU A 11 39.69 -1.07 -22.83
C LEU A 11 38.18 -1.15 -23.15
N LEU A 12 37.77 -0.79 -24.37
CA LEU A 12 36.38 -0.90 -24.79
C LEU A 12 35.91 -2.36 -24.83
N VAL A 13 36.73 -3.28 -25.35
CA VAL A 13 36.41 -4.71 -25.36
C VAL A 13 36.27 -5.26 -23.94
N VAL A 14 37.20 -4.91 -23.05
CA VAL A 14 37.14 -5.31 -21.63
C VAL A 14 35.90 -4.75 -20.95
N TYR A 15 35.57 -3.48 -21.21
CA TYR A 15 34.37 -2.84 -20.65
C TYR A 15 33.09 -3.56 -21.09
N VAL A 16 32.93 -3.81 -22.40
CA VAL A 16 31.76 -4.54 -22.93
C VAL A 16 31.66 -5.94 -22.32
N PHE A 17 32.78 -6.64 -22.17
CA PHE A 17 32.79 -7.98 -21.58
C PHE A 17 32.41 -7.97 -20.09
N LEU A 18 32.84 -6.97 -19.32
CA LEU A 18 32.46 -6.81 -17.93
C LEU A 18 30.98 -6.46 -17.77
N SER A 19 30.46 -5.54 -18.60
CA SER A 19 29.03 -5.20 -18.63
C SER A 19 28.18 -6.42 -18.97
N ALA A 20 28.55 -7.18 -20.00
CA ALA A 20 27.84 -8.40 -20.38
C ALA A 20 27.84 -9.45 -19.26
N LYS A 21 28.97 -9.64 -18.56
CA LYS A 21 29.05 -10.54 -17.40
C LYS A 21 28.12 -10.12 -16.27
N GLN A 22 28.00 -8.82 -16.00
CA GLN A 22 27.13 -8.30 -14.95
C GLN A 22 25.65 -8.54 -15.28
N GLU A 23 25.26 -8.34 -16.54
CA GLU A 23 23.91 -8.62 -17.01
C GLU A 23 23.59 -10.12 -16.95
N ILE A 24 24.50 -10.99 -17.39
CA ILE A 24 24.32 -12.45 -17.32
C ILE A 24 24.17 -12.93 -15.88
N SER A 25 24.97 -12.40 -14.95
CA SER A 25 24.85 -12.72 -13.51
C SER A 25 23.48 -12.33 -12.96
N THR A 26 23.02 -11.13 -13.33
CA THR A 26 21.70 -10.62 -12.94
C THR A 26 20.57 -11.48 -13.54
N LEU A 27 20.73 -11.91 -14.80
CA LEU A 27 19.76 -12.77 -15.48
C LEU A 27 19.69 -14.16 -14.83
N LYS A 28 20.84 -14.73 -14.46
CA LYS A 28 20.91 -16.02 -13.77
C LYS A 28 20.22 -15.99 -12.42
N GLY A 29 20.47 -14.95 -11.62
CA GLY A 29 19.75 -14.77 -10.36
C GLY A 29 18.24 -14.64 -10.52
N ARG A 30 17.76 -14.02 -11.61
CA ARG A 30 16.33 -13.96 -11.93
C ARG A 30 15.76 -15.33 -12.33
N ILE A 31 16.53 -16.15 -13.07
CA ILE A 31 16.13 -17.50 -13.46
C ILE A 31 16.02 -18.41 -12.23
N ASP A 32 17.00 -18.37 -11.32
CA ASP A 32 16.98 -19.19 -10.10
C ASP A 32 15.75 -18.87 -9.21
N VAL A 33 15.38 -17.59 -9.13
CA VAL A 33 14.15 -17.16 -8.44
C VAL A 33 12.90 -17.69 -9.16
N LEU A 34 12.88 -17.68 -10.49
CA LEU A 34 11.74 -18.18 -11.27
C LEU A 34 11.57 -19.70 -11.12
N GLU A 35 12.67 -20.45 -11.11
CA GLU A 35 12.69 -21.90 -10.94
C GLU A 35 12.21 -22.31 -9.54
N SER A 36 12.68 -21.59 -8.50
CA SER A 36 12.16 -21.75 -7.14
C SER A 36 10.65 -21.56 -7.06
N LYS A 37 10.11 -20.53 -7.74
CA LYS A 37 8.66 -20.25 -7.79
C LYS A 37 7.87 -21.35 -8.50
N MET A 38 8.36 -21.89 -9.62
CA MET A 38 7.70 -23.01 -10.29
C MET A 38 7.63 -24.25 -9.40
N SER A 39 8.71 -24.55 -8.67
CA SER A 39 8.73 -25.71 -7.76
C SER A 39 7.72 -25.58 -6.60
N MET A 40 7.40 -24.36 -6.18
CA MET A 40 6.39 -24.10 -5.14
C MET A 40 4.96 -24.25 -5.68
N LEU A 41 4.71 -23.78 -6.90
CA LEU A 41 3.40 -23.94 -7.55
C LEU A 41 3.05 -25.40 -7.81
N GLU A 42 4.03 -26.22 -8.18
CA GLU A 42 3.85 -27.66 -8.37
C GLU A 42 3.41 -28.34 -7.05
N LYS A 43 4.07 -28.00 -5.93
CA LYS A 43 3.70 -28.50 -4.59
C LYS A 43 2.32 -28.02 -4.12
N ALA A 44 1.92 -26.80 -4.48
CA ALA A 44 0.62 -26.27 -4.09
C ALA A 44 -0.54 -27.01 -4.77
N LYS A 45 -0.33 -27.46 -6.02
CA LYS A 45 -1.33 -28.18 -6.80
C LYS A 45 -1.64 -29.58 -6.25
N ASP A 46 -0.67 -30.20 -5.56
CA ASP A 46 -0.86 -31.49 -4.88
C ASP A 46 -1.69 -31.38 -3.59
N CYS A 47 -1.82 -30.18 -3.02
CA CYS A 47 -2.57 -29.94 -1.78
C CYS A 47 -4.07 -29.67 -1.98
N GLU A 48 -4.53 -29.32 -3.19
CA GLU A 48 -5.95 -29.07 -3.48
C GLU A 48 -6.79 -30.35 -3.76
N GLY A 49 -6.16 -31.53 -3.75
CA GLY A 49 -6.81 -32.79 -4.13
C GLY A 49 -7.73 -33.43 -3.09
N ASN A 50 -7.72 -33.02 -1.82
CA ASN A 50 -8.46 -33.72 -0.75
C ASN A 50 -9.01 -32.75 0.29
N ASN A 51 -10.26 -32.30 0.14
CA ASN A 51 -11.21 -32.11 1.25
C ASN A 51 -12.52 -31.43 0.79
N TYR A 52 -13.49 -32.22 0.36
CA TYR A 52 -14.91 -31.87 0.48
C TYR A 52 -15.70 -33.10 0.94
N THR A 53 -15.81 -33.29 2.26
CA THR A 53 -16.89 -34.09 2.84
C THR A 53 -17.89 -33.17 3.54
N SER A 54 -19.06 -33.08 2.92
CA SER A 54 -20.20 -32.27 3.35
C SER A 54 -20.85 -32.87 4.59
N ARG A 55 -20.87 -32.14 5.72
CA ARG A 55 -21.55 -32.56 6.96
C ARG A 55 -22.92 -31.87 7.05
N LYS A 56 -23.97 -32.63 6.73
CA LYS A 56 -25.38 -32.30 7.01
C LYS A 56 -25.58 -32.06 8.51
N VAL A 57 -26.09 -30.90 8.89
CA VAL A 57 -26.66 -30.65 10.23
C VAL A 57 -28.19 -30.77 10.12
N LYS A 58 -28.77 -31.70 10.88
CA LYS A 58 -30.22 -31.89 11.05
C LYS A 58 -30.78 -30.87 12.02
N SER A 59 -31.86 -30.19 11.63
CA SER A 59 -32.77 -29.47 12.52
C SER A 59 -33.69 -30.43 13.27
N LYS A 60 -34.06 -30.10 14.50
CA LYS A 60 -35.23 -30.65 15.19
C LYS A 60 -35.79 -29.59 16.15
N ASP A 61 -37.12 -29.50 16.15
CA ASP A 61 -38.06 -28.67 16.92
C ASP A 61 -37.73 -28.60 18.44
N GLU A 62 -38.24 -27.68 19.27
CA GLU A 62 -39.67 -27.36 19.48
C GLU A 62 -39.90 -26.12 20.41
N SER A 63 -41.14 -25.64 20.37
CA SER A 63 -41.80 -24.44 20.95
C SER A 63 -41.66 -24.06 22.44
N LYS A 64 -41.81 -22.76 22.78
CA LYS A 64 -43.04 -22.14 23.36
C LYS A 64 -42.91 -20.62 23.70
N PRO A 65 -44.03 -19.87 23.81
CA PRO A 65 -44.07 -18.40 23.84
C PRO A 65 -44.31 -17.83 25.26
N PHE A 66 -43.94 -16.56 25.48
CA PHE A 66 -44.54 -15.73 26.54
C PHE A 66 -44.55 -14.25 26.11
N LYS A 67 -45.68 -13.60 26.37
CA LYS A 67 -46.03 -12.19 26.05
C LYS A 67 -46.25 -11.42 27.36
N GLU A 68 -46.45 -10.11 27.18
CA GLU A 68 -46.86 -9.03 28.13
C GLU A 68 -45.68 -8.23 28.71
N ASP A 69 -45.41 -7.04 28.18
CA ASP A 69 -46.12 -5.73 28.36
C ASP A 69 -45.84 -5.12 29.74
N TYR A 70 -45.10 -4.00 29.78
CA TYR A 70 -45.48 -2.80 30.52
C TYR A 70 -44.75 -1.58 29.95
N SER A 71 -45.54 -0.54 29.76
CA SER A 71 -45.26 0.73 29.09
C SER A 71 -44.86 1.83 30.08
N LEU A 72 -44.48 2.99 29.53
CA LEU A 72 -44.46 4.35 30.12
C LEU A 72 -43.31 4.60 31.12
N ASN A 73 -42.58 5.73 31.09
CA ASN A 73 -42.98 7.08 30.70
C ASN A 73 -41.73 7.99 30.53
N LYS A 74 -41.86 8.96 29.60
CA LYS A 74 -41.53 10.42 29.70
C LYS A 74 -40.34 10.88 30.56
N SER A 75 -39.62 11.96 30.26
CA SER A 75 -39.58 12.99 29.21
C SER A 75 -38.53 14.00 29.72
N GLN A 76 -37.86 14.71 28.82
CA GLN A 76 -37.71 16.18 28.78
C GLN A 76 -36.38 16.53 28.08
N ASN A 77 -36.42 16.92 26.80
CA ASN A 77 -36.62 18.28 26.27
C ASN A 77 -35.43 19.23 26.48
N LYS A 78 -34.72 19.53 25.38
CA LYS A 78 -34.31 20.89 24.97
C LYS A 78 -33.76 20.88 23.51
N GLU A 79 -34.69 21.09 22.57
CA GLU A 79 -34.70 22.19 21.57
C GLU A 79 -33.61 23.28 21.80
N VAL A 80 -32.93 23.96 20.84
CA VAL A 80 -33.16 24.44 19.45
C VAL A 80 -31.71 24.77 18.94
N HIS A 81 -31.25 24.62 17.69
CA HIS A 81 -31.55 25.43 16.51
C HIS A 81 -30.72 24.93 15.29
N PRO A 82 -31.30 24.88 14.08
CA PRO A 82 -30.59 24.61 12.84
C PRO A 82 -30.07 25.91 12.20
N LEU A 83 -28.87 25.87 11.62
CA LEU A 83 -28.34 26.92 10.75
C LEU A 83 -28.24 26.37 9.33
N GLU A 84 -29.31 26.58 8.57
CA GLU A 84 -29.24 26.71 7.13
C GLU A 84 -28.45 27.97 6.77
N LYS A 85 -27.57 27.90 5.78
CA LYS A 85 -27.57 28.87 4.66
C LYS A 85 -26.57 28.53 3.54
N LYS A 86 -27.15 28.49 2.34
CA LYS A 86 -26.67 29.04 1.06
C LYS A 86 -25.61 28.26 0.28
N VAL A 87 -26.17 27.39 -0.58
CA VAL A 87 -25.80 27.27 -1.99
C VAL A 87 -25.67 28.67 -2.62
N ASN A 88 -24.53 28.95 -3.23
CA ASN A 88 -24.43 29.95 -4.29
C ASN A 88 -23.77 29.29 -5.49
N LYS A 89 -24.53 29.18 -6.58
CA LYS A 89 -24.04 28.88 -7.92
C LYS A 89 -23.43 30.15 -8.48
N GLU A 90 -22.19 30.08 -8.92
CA GLU A 90 -21.66 31.01 -9.91
C GLU A 90 -20.84 30.21 -10.92
N ASN A 91 -21.45 29.99 -12.09
CA ASN A 91 -20.73 29.82 -13.33
C ASN A 91 -20.12 31.17 -13.68
N VAL A 92 -18.91 31.20 -14.26
CA VAL A 92 -18.63 31.78 -15.59
C VAL A 92 -17.12 31.81 -15.85
N ASN A 93 -16.79 31.33 -17.06
CA ASN A 93 -15.59 31.53 -17.88
C ASN A 93 -14.24 30.95 -17.43
N ILE A 94 -14.04 29.72 -17.88
CA ILE A 94 -12.75 29.28 -18.42
C ILE A 94 -12.84 29.45 -19.95
N SER A 95 -11.97 30.29 -20.48
CA SER A 95 -11.47 30.28 -21.85
C SER A 95 -9.96 30.39 -21.74
N ASP A 96 -9.11 29.88 -22.60
CA ASP A 96 -9.06 28.78 -23.57
C ASP A 96 -7.57 28.82 -24.02
N GLU A 97 -7.09 27.79 -24.70
CA GLU A 97 -5.76 27.75 -25.35
C GLU A 97 -4.51 27.57 -24.44
N THR A 98 -3.56 26.66 -24.67
CA THR A 98 -3.29 25.84 -25.85
C THR A 98 -2.10 24.89 -25.59
N LEU A 99 -2.29 23.60 -25.97
CA LEU A 99 -1.32 22.62 -26.52
C LEU A 99 -0.20 22.07 -25.60
N LYS A 100 0.19 20.79 -25.60
CA LYS A 100 0.04 19.55 -26.40
C LYS A 100 0.57 18.44 -25.46
N LYS A 101 0.13 17.18 -25.44
CA LYS A 101 -0.02 16.23 -26.55
C LYS A 101 -0.77 14.98 -26.04
N GLU A 102 -1.63 14.47 -26.90
CA GLU A 102 -2.51 13.31 -26.76
C GLU A 102 -1.78 12.00 -26.42
N VAL A 103 -2.46 11.09 -25.71
CA VAL A 103 -3.02 9.87 -26.32
C VAL A 103 -4.34 9.58 -25.59
N GLY A 104 -5.46 9.72 -26.31
CA GLY A 104 -6.78 9.32 -25.83
C GLY A 104 -7.10 7.87 -26.15
N ILE A 105 -7.98 7.27 -25.33
CA ILE A 105 -8.99 6.31 -25.78
C ILE A 105 -10.26 6.63 -24.96
N ASP A 106 -11.24 7.24 -25.61
CA ASP A 106 -12.62 7.24 -25.18
C ASP A 106 -13.30 5.95 -25.65
N ALA A 107 -14.12 5.35 -24.78
CA ALA A 107 -15.39 4.74 -25.20
C ALA A 107 -16.29 4.53 -23.97
N ASN A 108 -17.40 5.27 -23.96
CA ASN A 108 -18.54 5.19 -23.06
C ASN A 108 -18.99 3.76 -22.70
N SER A 109 -19.29 3.55 -21.42
CA SER A 109 -20.39 2.67 -21.01
C SER A 109 -20.83 2.97 -19.57
N SER A 110 -21.98 3.63 -19.47
CA SER A 110 -23.13 3.26 -18.62
C SER A 110 -22.95 3.20 -17.09
N GLN A 111 -23.75 4.05 -16.43
CA GLN A 111 -24.24 3.91 -15.05
C GLN A 111 -24.44 2.44 -14.60
N LEU A 112 -23.96 2.08 -13.40
CA LEU A 112 -24.79 1.58 -12.29
C LEU A 112 -23.96 1.03 -11.12
N LYS A 113 -24.50 1.31 -9.93
CA LYS A 113 -24.45 0.52 -8.69
C LYS A 113 -23.19 0.57 -7.83
N VAL A 114 -23.33 1.37 -6.76
CA VAL A 114 -23.13 0.97 -5.37
C VAL A 114 -23.05 -0.56 -5.22
N GLY A 115 -21.85 -1.04 -4.97
CA GLY A 115 -21.57 -2.40 -4.52
C GLY A 115 -20.39 -2.28 -3.57
N CYS A 116 -20.59 -2.68 -2.30
CA CYS A 116 -19.55 -2.78 -1.30
C CYS A 116 -18.34 -3.50 -1.89
N VAL A 117 -17.25 -2.76 -2.12
CA VAL A 117 -16.01 -3.35 -2.61
C VAL A 117 -15.41 -4.14 -1.45
N SER A 118 -15.51 -5.45 -1.56
CA SER A 118 -14.81 -6.40 -0.72
C SER A 118 -13.31 -6.10 -0.75
N ASP A 119 -12.76 -6.05 0.46
CA ASP A 119 -11.50 -5.46 0.86
C ASP A 119 -10.31 -6.38 0.53
N GLU A 120 -10.17 -6.80 -0.72
CA GLU A 120 -9.06 -7.65 -1.19
C GLU A 120 -8.59 -7.20 -2.58
N LYS A 121 -7.87 -6.07 -2.63
CA LYS A 121 -6.99 -5.79 -3.77
C LYS A 121 -5.83 -6.78 -3.69
N LEU A 122 -5.85 -7.78 -4.59
CA LEU A 122 -4.73 -8.67 -4.87
C LEU A 122 -3.48 -7.82 -5.12
N VAL A 123 -2.53 -7.93 -4.19
CA VAL A 123 -1.24 -7.24 -4.25
C VAL A 123 -0.42 -7.93 -5.33
N ASP A 124 0.07 -7.14 -6.28
CA ASP A 124 0.92 -7.62 -7.37
C ASP A 124 2.21 -8.22 -6.79
N ALA A 125 2.35 -9.55 -6.81
CA ALA A 125 3.44 -10.30 -6.16
C ALA A 125 4.84 -10.02 -6.76
N ASN A 126 4.93 -9.13 -7.75
CA ASN A 126 6.15 -8.69 -8.42
C ASN A 126 6.55 -7.24 -8.10
N ALA A 127 5.78 -6.52 -7.27
CA ALA A 127 6.10 -5.15 -6.92
C ALA A 127 7.31 -5.13 -5.96
N THR A 128 8.46 -4.63 -6.43
CA THR A 128 9.64 -4.36 -5.59
C THR A 128 9.32 -3.41 -4.43
N PHE A 129 8.25 -2.61 -4.61
CA PHE A 129 7.79 -1.67 -3.61
C PHE A 129 6.29 -1.76 -3.41
N LEU A 130 5.88 -1.79 -2.14
CA LEU A 130 4.49 -1.70 -1.71
C LEU A 130 4.27 -0.36 -1.01
N TYR A 131 3.04 0.14 -1.05
CA TYR A 131 2.65 1.37 -0.38
C TYR A 131 1.69 1.03 0.75
N ALA A 132 1.95 1.58 1.93
CA ALA A 132 1.18 1.25 3.12
C ALA A 132 0.92 2.47 4.00
N LYS A 133 -0.09 2.33 4.85
CA LYS A 133 -0.39 3.25 5.95
C LYS A 133 -0.56 2.46 7.23
N GLN A 134 -0.45 3.14 8.37
CA GLN A 134 -0.73 2.53 9.65
C GLN A 134 -2.20 2.11 9.72
N PHE A 135 -2.45 0.90 10.23
CA PHE A 135 -3.78 0.35 10.42
C PHE A 135 -4.10 0.14 11.89
N ASP A 136 -3.17 -0.49 12.62
CA ASP A 136 -3.24 -0.70 14.07
C ASP A 136 -1.83 -0.57 14.67
N LYS A 137 -1.68 -0.64 15.99
CA LYS A 137 -0.43 -0.45 16.74
C LYS A 137 0.77 -1.18 16.11
N GLY A 138 1.60 -0.42 15.40
CA GLY A 138 2.77 -0.92 14.66
C GLY A 138 2.45 -1.86 13.50
N GLU A 139 1.23 -1.87 12.97
CA GLU A 139 0.80 -2.63 11.79
C GLU A 139 0.56 -1.72 10.60
N LEU A 140 1.09 -2.15 9.45
CA LEU A 140 0.97 -1.47 8.18
C LEU A 140 0.03 -2.27 7.27
N LYS A 141 -1.00 -1.61 6.73
CA LYS A 141 -1.89 -2.19 5.72
C LYS A 141 -1.56 -1.61 4.35
N ILE A 142 -1.43 -2.48 3.36
CA ILE A 142 -1.20 -2.09 1.96
C ILE A 142 -2.40 -1.27 1.47
N CYS A 143 -2.11 -0.18 0.77
CA CYS A 143 -3.12 0.74 0.25
C CYS A 143 -2.62 1.41 -1.04
N ASP A 144 -3.49 2.19 -1.67
CA ASP A 144 -3.12 2.95 -2.84
C ASP A 144 -2.06 4.03 -2.51
N LYS A 145 -1.19 4.32 -3.48
CA LYS A 145 -0.07 5.27 -3.31
C LYS A 145 -0.53 6.67 -2.87
N SER A 146 -1.71 7.11 -3.30
CA SER A 146 -2.29 8.39 -2.89
C SER A 146 -2.47 8.48 -1.37
N ASP A 147 -2.80 7.35 -0.74
CA ASP A 147 -3.24 7.27 0.65
C ASP A 147 -2.12 6.79 1.60
N ALA A 148 -1.04 6.28 1.04
CA ALA A 148 0.08 5.74 1.78
C ALA A 148 0.97 6.80 2.44
N PHE A 149 1.47 6.47 3.63
CA PHE A 149 2.52 7.23 4.32
C PHE A 149 3.89 6.59 4.16
N TYR A 150 3.93 5.29 3.91
CA TYR A 150 5.15 4.52 3.87
C TYR A 150 5.31 3.79 2.55
N LYS A 151 6.57 3.68 2.14
CA LYS A 151 7.02 2.85 1.05
C LYS A 151 7.79 1.67 1.62
N LEU A 152 7.31 0.46 1.35
CA LEU A 152 7.92 -0.79 1.75
C LEU A 152 8.74 -1.32 0.58
N GLN A 153 10.01 -1.63 0.79
CA GLN A 153 10.90 -2.31 -0.13
C GLN A 153 11.00 -3.77 0.30
N ILE A 154 10.53 -4.67 -0.55
CA ILE A 154 10.54 -6.11 -0.25
C ILE A 154 11.97 -6.62 -0.34
N VAL A 155 12.48 -7.19 0.75
CA VAL A 155 13.82 -7.79 0.84
C VAL A 155 13.74 -9.31 0.65
N SER A 156 12.71 -9.92 1.23
CA SER A 156 12.33 -11.33 1.06
C SER A 156 10.81 -11.45 1.13
N ASP A 157 10.27 -12.63 0.86
CA ASP A 157 8.81 -12.84 0.86
C ASP A 157 8.13 -12.40 2.17
N ASP A 158 8.84 -12.51 3.29
CA ASP A 158 8.31 -12.17 4.62
C ASP A 158 8.94 -10.93 5.25
N GLU A 159 9.92 -10.28 4.62
CA GLU A 159 10.63 -9.13 5.20
C GLU A 159 10.70 -7.95 4.26
N ALA A 160 10.44 -6.76 4.81
CA ALA A 160 10.52 -5.50 4.08
C ALA A 160 11.24 -4.43 4.91
N LYS A 161 11.96 -3.54 4.21
CA LYS A 161 12.42 -2.27 4.79
C LYS A 161 11.43 -1.18 4.42
N PHE A 162 11.09 -0.30 5.36
CA PHE A 162 10.14 0.78 5.07
C PHE A 162 10.71 2.15 5.39
N GLU A 163 10.23 3.14 4.65
CA GLU A 163 10.56 4.56 4.84
C GLU A 163 9.31 5.42 4.68
N PHE A 164 9.27 6.54 5.38
CA PHE A 164 8.25 7.56 5.14
C PHE A 164 8.44 8.16 3.73
N CYS A 165 7.36 8.22 2.96
CA CYS A 165 7.38 8.71 1.58
C CYS A 165 6.51 9.96 1.36
N GLY A 166 6.03 10.60 2.43
CA GLY A 166 5.33 11.89 2.37
C GLY A 166 6.28 13.09 2.50
N ASP A 167 5.71 14.28 2.40
CA ASP A 167 6.40 15.54 2.69
C ASP A 167 6.16 16.01 4.14
N LEU A 168 6.77 17.15 4.51
CA LEU A 168 6.62 17.74 5.83
C LEU A 168 5.15 18.10 6.13
N SER A 169 4.42 18.66 5.17
CA SER A 169 3.03 19.06 5.38
C SER A 169 2.15 17.85 5.69
N ARG A 170 2.31 16.78 4.92
CA ARG A 170 1.60 15.51 5.11
C ARG A 170 1.96 14.87 6.44
N ALA A 171 3.24 14.90 6.84
CA ALA A 171 3.70 14.42 8.13
C ALA A 171 3.06 15.19 9.31
N MET A 172 2.98 16.51 9.23
CA MET A 172 2.40 17.34 10.29
C MET A 172 0.88 17.19 10.37
N ASN A 173 0.19 17.16 9.23
CA ASN A 173 -1.27 17.02 9.18
C ASN A 173 -1.76 15.64 9.68
N ASN A 174 -0.90 14.62 9.64
CA ASN A 174 -1.22 13.25 10.03
C ASN A 174 -0.27 12.72 11.10
N PHE A 175 0.22 13.59 11.99
CA PHE A 175 1.34 13.31 12.90
C PHE A 175 1.22 11.96 13.61
N ASN A 176 0.15 11.74 14.36
CA ASN A 176 -0.04 10.49 15.11
C ASN A 176 -0.08 9.26 14.19
N ALA A 177 -0.80 9.34 13.06
CA ALA A 177 -0.94 8.24 12.11
C ALA A 177 0.35 7.93 11.32
N VAL A 178 1.33 8.83 11.34
CA VAL A 178 2.63 8.66 10.68
C VAL A 178 3.70 8.21 11.67
N PHE A 179 3.66 8.71 12.90
CA PHE A 179 4.75 8.53 13.86
C PHE A 179 4.45 7.48 14.94
N ASP A 180 3.21 7.41 15.44
CA ASP A 180 2.90 6.54 16.57
C ASP A 180 3.18 5.08 16.21
N ASP A 181 3.92 4.40 17.07
CA ASP A 181 4.32 2.98 16.93
C ASP A 181 5.16 2.60 15.70
N VAL A 182 5.34 3.47 14.70
CA VAL A 182 5.99 3.14 13.43
C VAL A 182 7.31 3.89 13.23
N ILE A 183 7.41 5.13 13.68
CA ILE A 183 8.59 5.98 13.47
C ILE A 183 9.03 6.66 14.76
N ASP A 184 10.31 6.56 15.08
CA ASP A 184 10.94 7.40 16.08
C ASP A 184 11.43 8.70 15.43
N TYR A 185 11.13 9.85 16.03
CA TYR A 185 11.55 11.14 15.51
C TYR A 185 12.38 11.92 16.53
N SER A 186 13.22 12.81 16.02
CA SER A 186 14.04 13.73 16.82
C SER A 186 14.04 15.13 16.21
N GLY A 187 14.39 16.14 17.00
CA GLY A 187 14.29 17.55 16.62
C GLY A 187 12.94 18.17 16.95
N SER A 188 12.77 19.46 16.63
CA SER A 188 11.55 20.21 16.89
C SER A 188 10.63 20.16 15.67
N SER A 189 9.46 19.54 15.80
CA SER A 189 8.46 19.47 14.73
C SER A 189 7.78 20.82 14.47
N SER A 190 7.64 21.67 15.48
CA SER A 190 6.93 22.96 15.39
C SER A 190 7.65 24.03 14.56
N THR A 191 8.98 23.92 14.45
CA THR A 191 9.83 24.86 13.71
C THR A 191 10.51 24.20 12.52
N ALA A 192 10.17 22.95 12.22
CA ALA A 192 10.79 22.18 11.16
C ALA A 192 10.50 22.82 9.81
N THR A 193 11.53 22.93 8.98
CA THR A 193 11.43 23.27 7.55
C THR A 193 11.55 22.03 6.69
N LYS A 194 12.16 20.96 7.22
CA LYS A 194 12.37 19.69 6.53
C LYS A 194 12.19 18.50 7.47
N CYS A 195 11.85 17.37 6.85
CA CYS A 195 11.75 16.06 7.48
C CYS A 195 12.70 15.13 6.74
N ASN A 196 13.79 14.73 7.38
CA ASN A 196 14.81 13.88 6.76
C ASN A 196 14.79 12.48 7.34
N MET A 197 14.87 11.48 6.46
CA MET A 197 15.07 10.10 6.86
C MET A 197 16.48 9.90 7.39
N VAL A 198 16.60 9.31 8.58
CA VAL A 198 17.88 8.95 9.21
C VAL A 198 18.13 7.46 9.07
N GLU A 199 17.12 6.64 9.34
CA GLU A 199 17.22 5.17 9.29
C GLU A 199 15.91 4.57 8.78
N LYS A 200 16.00 3.58 7.87
CA LYS A 200 14.82 2.82 7.44
C LYS A 200 14.35 1.89 8.55
N GLY A 201 13.05 1.69 8.64
CA GLY A 201 12.46 0.69 9.52
C GLY A 201 12.45 -0.69 8.87
N GLU A 202 12.09 -1.70 9.66
CA GLU A 202 11.95 -3.10 9.23
C GLU A 202 10.55 -3.60 9.61
N ALA A 203 9.96 -4.37 8.71
CA ALA A 203 8.65 -4.96 8.91
C ALA A 203 8.62 -6.42 8.42
N LYS A 204 7.80 -7.23 9.09
CA LYS A 204 7.59 -8.63 8.77
C LYS A 204 6.16 -8.87 8.29
N ARG A 205 5.97 -9.67 7.24
CA ARG A 205 4.65 -9.99 6.69
C ARG A 205 3.83 -10.79 7.70
N ILE A 206 2.58 -10.39 7.92
CA ILE A 206 1.59 -11.13 8.72
C ILE A 206 0.59 -11.84 7.80
N SER A 207 0.19 -11.16 6.73
CA SER A 207 -0.70 -11.66 5.69
C SER A 207 -0.42 -10.88 4.39
N ASP A 208 -1.04 -11.28 3.29
CA ASP A 208 -0.81 -10.67 1.97
C ASP A 208 -0.97 -9.14 1.94
N SER A 209 -1.85 -8.58 2.79
CA SER A 209 -2.12 -7.15 2.87
C SER A 209 -1.58 -6.45 4.13
N LYS A 210 -0.96 -7.18 5.07
CA LYS A 210 -0.55 -6.64 6.38
C LYS A 210 0.87 -6.99 6.78
N TRP A 211 1.55 -6.01 7.36
CA TRP A 211 2.94 -6.09 7.81
C TRP A 211 3.08 -5.56 9.24
N LYS A 212 3.85 -6.26 10.09
CA LYS A 212 4.16 -5.82 11.46
C LYS A 212 5.50 -5.11 11.47
N VAL A 213 5.56 -3.92 12.05
CA VAL A 213 6.81 -3.22 12.34
C VAL A 213 7.60 -4.01 13.37
N THR A 214 8.79 -4.48 13.00
CA THR A 214 9.75 -5.14 13.88
C THR A 214 10.81 -4.16 14.36
N LYS A 215 11.12 -3.14 13.55
CA LYS A 215 12.02 -2.05 13.88
C LYS A 215 11.47 -0.74 13.34
N LYS A 216 11.33 0.27 14.20
CA LYS A 216 10.84 1.59 13.81
C LYS A 216 11.84 2.29 12.88
N ALA A 217 11.31 3.04 11.91
CA ALA A 217 12.14 3.95 11.13
C ALA A 217 12.55 5.16 11.98
N LYS A 218 13.62 5.87 11.61
CA LYS A 218 14.06 7.08 12.30
C LYS A 218 14.04 8.29 11.39
N ILE A 219 13.45 9.37 11.87
CA ILE A 219 13.37 10.65 11.18
C ILE A 219 13.95 11.77 12.04
N LYS A 220 14.49 12.80 11.39
CA LYS A 220 14.90 14.03 12.04
C LYS A 220 14.23 15.24 11.41
N PHE A 221 13.56 16.03 12.25
CA PHE A 221 13.07 17.36 11.90
C PHE A 221 14.22 18.36 11.95
N LEU A 222 14.36 19.16 10.88
CA LEU A 222 15.40 20.17 10.70
C LEU A 222 14.81 21.55 10.49
#